data_AF-A0A7S0YBW7-F1
#
_entry.id   AF-A0A7S0YBW7-F1
#
_cell.length_a   1.000
_cell.length_b   1.000
_cell.length_c   1.000
_cell.angle_alpha   90.00
_cell.angle_beta   90.00
_cell.angle_gamma   90.00
#
_symmetry.space_group_name_H-M   'P 1'
#
loop_
_entity.id
_entity.type
_entity.pdbx_description
1 polymer ?
#
loop_
_entity_poly.entity_id
_entity_poly.type
_entity_poly.pdbx_seq_one_letter_code
_entity_poly.pdbx_strand_id
1 'polypeptide(L)'
;EREREREKGNVFNYGEKQGPVLNSGHPQTRTLIMDTLRHWTKTFGLQGFVFRSAENLVQNPFGSIQDNPVLPEDIKSDPILGGLKLIADVSDPKLLPRGGKRGFPHWGSWIQINDQFRDSLTAFVKGEGRSGALSAVATRLTGSSDLLEAIWVGDGDG
;
A
#
# COMPACT_ATOMS: atom_id res chain seq x y z
N GLU A 1 34.86 -17.90 -8.61
CA GLU A 1 34.24 -16.59 -8.91
C GLU A 1 32.75 -16.69 -9.24
N ARG A 2 32.33 -17.66 -10.08
CA ARG A 2 30.90 -17.95 -10.39
C ARG A 2 30.05 -18.47 -9.20
N GLU A 3 30.67 -18.95 -8.13
CA GLU A 3 29.96 -19.36 -6.90
C GLU A 3 29.67 -18.20 -5.94
N ARG A 4 30.43 -17.09 -5.99
CA ARG A 4 30.21 -15.92 -5.13
C ARG A 4 29.04 -15.05 -5.58
N GLU A 5 28.52 -15.25 -6.78
CA GLU A 5 27.35 -14.53 -7.30
C GLU A 5 26.02 -15.18 -6.89
N ARG A 6 26.02 -16.47 -6.54
CA ARG A 6 24.83 -17.18 -6.07
C ARG A 6 24.41 -16.84 -4.63
N GLU A 7 25.33 -16.27 -3.83
CA GLU A 7 25.07 -15.82 -2.46
C GLU A 7 24.54 -14.38 -2.36
N LYS A 8 24.47 -13.64 -3.46
CA LYS A 8 23.73 -12.37 -3.50
C LYS A 8 22.25 -12.72 -3.53
N GLY A 9 21.69 -13.01 -2.35
CA GLY A 9 20.26 -13.24 -2.18
C GLY A 9 19.46 -12.20 -2.96
N ASN A 10 18.42 -12.64 -3.67
CA ASN A 10 17.65 -11.82 -4.60
C ASN A 10 17.25 -10.48 -3.95
N VAL A 11 18.01 -9.43 -4.25
CA VAL A 11 17.68 -8.06 -3.88
C VAL A 11 16.68 -7.58 -4.90
N PHE A 12 15.43 -7.43 -4.49
CA PHE A 12 14.41 -6.82 -5.31
C PHE A 12 14.54 -5.29 -5.22
N ASN A 13 14.92 -4.67 -6.33
CA ASN A 13 14.96 -3.21 -6.47
C ASN A 13 13.76 -2.77 -7.30
N TYR A 14 12.78 -2.13 -6.68
CA TYR A 14 11.63 -1.55 -7.37
C TYR A 14 11.82 -0.03 -7.51
N GLY A 15 12.29 0.37 -8.69
CA GLY A 15 12.47 1.77 -9.10
C GLY A 15 13.90 2.29 -8.94
N GLU A 16 14.32 3.20 -9.85
CA GLU A 16 15.67 3.82 -9.89
C GLU A 16 16.06 4.61 -8.61
N LYS A 17 15.15 4.75 -7.63
CA LYS A 17 15.32 5.59 -6.44
C LYS A 17 15.18 4.88 -5.09
N GLN A 18 14.91 3.58 -5.04
CA GLN A 18 14.76 2.85 -3.77
C GLN A 18 15.89 1.82 -3.60
N GLY A 19 16.48 1.80 -2.40
CA GLY A 19 17.44 0.77 -1.98
C GLY A 19 16.79 -0.61 -1.83
N PRO A 20 17.50 -1.60 -1.29
CA PRO A 20 16.96 -2.95 -1.12
C PRO A 20 15.65 -2.93 -0.32
N VAL A 21 14.62 -3.59 -0.84
CA VAL A 21 13.31 -3.68 -0.19
C VAL A 21 13.18 -5.00 0.57
N LEU A 22 12.58 -4.94 1.76
CA LEU A 22 12.24 -6.13 2.54
C LEU A 22 11.16 -6.95 1.82
N ASN A 23 11.43 -8.23 1.56
CA ASN A 23 10.46 -9.14 0.94
C ASN A 23 9.33 -9.47 1.93
N SER A 24 8.28 -8.65 1.91
CA SER A 24 7.12 -8.76 2.80
C SER A 24 6.25 -9.98 2.48
N GLY A 25 6.37 -10.57 1.28
CA GLY A 25 5.61 -11.76 0.90
C GLY A 25 6.15 -13.04 1.54
N HIS A 26 7.44 -13.07 1.89
CA HIS A 26 8.09 -14.23 2.49
C HIS A 26 7.50 -14.55 3.88
N PRO A 27 7.13 -15.81 4.19
CA PRO A 27 6.38 -16.15 5.41
C PRO A 27 7.06 -15.69 6.71
N GLN A 28 8.37 -15.88 6.84
CA GLN A 28 9.14 -15.49 8.03
C GLN A 28 9.16 -13.96 8.19
N THR A 29 9.22 -13.22 7.10
CA THR A 29 9.15 -11.76 7.11
C THR A 29 7.77 -11.27 7.51
N ARG A 30 6.70 -11.93 7.04
CA ARG A 30 5.33 -11.64 7.47
C ARG A 30 5.19 -11.81 8.97
N THR A 31 5.64 -12.93 9.52
CA THR A 31 5.63 -13.18 10.96
C THR A 31 6.36 -12.08 11.72
N LEU A 32 7.56 -11.72 11.25
CA LEU A 32 8.35 -10.63 11.85
C LEU A 32 7.58 -9.30 11.86
N ILE A 33 6.94 -8.94 10.74
CA ILE A 33 6.14 -7.71 10.64
C ILE A 33 4.97 -7.76 11.62
N MET A 34 4.19 -8.85 11.62
CA MET A 34 3.03 -9.03 12.49
C MET A 34 3.40 -8.93 13.96
N ASP A 35 4.45 -9.64 14.38
CA ASP A 35 4.89 -9.64 15.78
C ASP A 35 5.45 -8.29 16.20
N THR A 36 6.14 -7.59 15.29
CA THR A 36 6.62 -6.22 15.54
C THR A 36 5.45 -5.26 15.77
N LEU A 37 4.43 -5.28 14.91
CA LEU A 37 3.25 -4.42 15.06
C LEU A 37 2.50 -4.73 16.36
N ARG A 38 2.33 -6.02 16.69
CA ARG A 38 1.70 -6.46 17.95
C ARG A 38 2.50 -6.00 19.17
N HIS A 39 3.82 -6.12 19.11
CA HIS A 39 4.70 -5.66 20.19
C HIS A 39 4.54 -4.16 20.42
N TRP A 40 4.63 -3.35 19.37
CA TRP A 40 4.48 -1.90 19.50
C TRP A 40 3.10 -1.51 20.06
N THR A 41 2.05 -2.17 19.56
CA THR A 41 0.67 -1.94 20.03
C THR A 41 0.51 -2.29 21.51
N LYS A 42 0.93 -3.49 21.92
CA LYS A 42 0.75 -3.97 23.30
C LYS A 42 1.64 -3.27 24.31
N THR A 43 2.89 -3.00 23.94
CA THR A 43 3.89 -2.43 24.85
C THR A 43 3.70 -0.93 25.02
N PHE A 44 3.36 -0.21 23.96
CA PHE A 44 3.31 1.26 23.95
C PHE A 44 1.90 1.83 23.75
N GLY A 45 0.88 0.98 23.57
CA GLY A 45 -0.51 1.44 23.41
C GLY A 45 -0.75 2.23 22.12
N LEU A 46 0.00 1.93 21.04
CA LEU A 46 -0.19 2.60 19.76
C LEU A 46 -1.58 2.31 19.19
N GLN A 47 -2.20 3.33 18.59
CA GLN A 47 -3.58 3.26 18.06
C GLN A 47 -3.65 3.15 16.53
N GLY A 48 -2.50 3.02 15.86
CA GLY A 48 -2.42 2.98 14.42
C GLY A 48 -1.00 3.07 13.88
N PHE A 49 -0.89 2.82 12.58
CA PHE A 49 0.35 2.77 11.84
C PHE A 49 0.19 3.43 10.47
N VAL A 50 1.24 4.12 10.02
CA VAL A 50 1.40 4.57 8.64
C VAL A 50 2.48 3.74 7.99
N PHE A 51 2.13 2.98 6.96
CA PHE A 51 3.02 2.09 6.23
C PHE A 51 3.59 2.84 5.04
N ARG A 52 4.87 3.19 5.13
CA ARG A 52 5.63 3.81 4.04
C ARG A 52 5.89 2.80 2.93
N SER A 53 5.75 3.23 1.68
CA SER A 53 5.91 2.37 0.49
C SER A 53 5.05 1.11 0.59
N ALA A 54 3.77 1.30 0.93
CA ALA A 54 2.83 0.24 1.21
C ALA A 54 2.62 -0.71 0.02
N GLU A 55 2.92 -0.29 -1.21
CA GLU A 55 2.95 -1.16 -2.39
C GLU A 55 3.85 -2.40 -2.21
N ASN A 56 4.85 -2.35 -1.33
CA ASN A 56 5.69 -3.50 -1.05
C ASN A 56 4.98 -4.57 -0.22
N LEU A 57 3.86 -4.25 0.44
CA LEU A 57 3.07 -5.18 1.25
C LEU A 57 2.15 -6.07 0.41
N VAL A 58 1.91 -5.72 -0.86
CA VAL A 58 0.97 -6.45 -1.73
C VAL A 58 1.62 -7.58 -2.56
N GLN A 59 2.88 -7.88 -2.26
CA GLN A 59 3.69 -8.81 -3.04
C GLN A 59 3.65 -10.23 -2.47
N ASN A 60 3.80 -11.22 -3.33
CA ASN A 60 4.05 -12.61 -2.95
C ASN A 60 5.55 -12.83 -2.61
N PRO A 61 5.95 -14.02 -2.11
CA PRO A 61 7.35 -14.32 -1.81
C PRO A 61 8.34 -14.14 -2.98
N PHE A 62 7.86 -14.09 -4.22
CA PHE A 62 8.64 -13.94 -5.43
C PHE A 62 8.62 -12.50 -6.00
N GLY A 63 8.03 -11.54 -5.28
CA GLY A 63 7.94 -10.14 -5.68
C GLY A 63 6.82 -9.84 -6.69
N SER A 64 5.97 -10.81 -7.02
CA SER A 64 4.81 -10.54 -7.90
C SER A 64 3.66 -9.92 -7.12
N ILE A 65 3.04 -8.89 -7.69
CA ILE A 65 1.85 -8.23 -7.12
C ILE A 65 0.67 -9.21 -7.14
N GLN A 66 -0.11 -9.26 -6.07
CA GLN A 66 -1.27 -10.14 -5.93
C GLN A 66 -2.56 -9.34 -5.80
N ASP A 67 -3.64 -9.77 -6.47
CA ASP A 67 -4.96 -9.13 -6.33
C ASP A 67 -5.56 -9.32 -4.93
N ASN A 68 -5.22 -10.42 -4.24
CA ASN A 68 -5.56 -10.64 -2.83
C ASN A 68 -4.30 -10.86 -1.99
N PRO A 69 -3.62 -9.79 -1.55
CA PRO A 69 -2.36 -9.90 -0.84
C PRO A 69 -2.56 -10.31 0.62
N VAL A 70 -1.81 -11.33 1.04
CA VAL A 70 -2.02 -12.00 2.32
C VAL A 70 -1.65 -11.11 3.53
N LEU A 71 -0.56 -10.34 3.45
CA LEU A 71 -0.07 -9.59 4.62
C LEU A 71 -1.04 -8.45 5.04
N PRO A 72 -1.52 -7.58 4.14
CA PRO A 72 -2.53 -6.57 4.51
C PRO A 72 -3.85 -7.18 5.03
N GLU A 73 -4.24 -8.34 4.51
CA GLU A 73 -5.40 -9.10 4.95
C GLU A 73 -5.19 -9.66 6.37
N ASP A 74 -4.01 -10.22 6.66
CA ASP A 74 -3.63 -10.72 7.99
C ASP A 74 -3.64 -9.60 9.03
N ILE A 75 -3.03 -8.44 8.72
CA ILE A 75 -2.98 -7.30 9.65
C ILE A 75 -4.40 -6.83 9.99
N LYS A 76 -5.29 -6.77 8.99
CA LYS A 76 -6.70 -6.41 9.22
C LYS A 76 -7.41 -7.47 10.07
N SER A 77 -7.17 -8.74 9.81
CA SER A 77 -7.89 -9.86 10.45
C SER A 77 -7.36 -10.19 11.84
N ASP A 78 -6.22 -9.61 12.23
CA ASP A 78 -5.61 -9.83 13.53
C ASP A 78 -6.45 -9.19 14.66
N PRO A 79 -6.69 -9.92 15.77
CA PRO A 79 -7.55 -9.44 16.86
C PRO A 79 -6.97 -8.24 17.63
N ILE A 80 -5.66 -7.99 17.55
CA ILE A 80 -4.98 -6.87 18.20
C ILE A 80 -4.86 -5.69 17.23
N LEU A 81 -4.56 -5.96 15.95
CA LEU A 81 -4.24 -4.92 14.97
C LEU A 81 -5.47 -4.46 14.16
N GLY A 82 -6.47 -5.31 13.96
CA GLY A 82 -7.59 -5.05 13.06
C GLY A 82 -8.48 -3.87 13.44
N GLY A 83 -8.49 -3.49 14.72
CA GLY A 83 -9.21 -2.31 15.22
C GLY A 83 -8.41 -1.00 15.17
N LEU A 84 -7.13 -1.05 14.76
CA LEU A 84 -6.25 0.12 14.72
C LEU A 84 -6.44 0.90 13.42
N LYS A 85 -5.96 2.16 13.42
CA LYS A 85 -5.92 2.97 12.20
C LYS A 85 -4.77 2.51 11.32
N LEU A 86 -5.08 1.86 10.20
CA LEU A 86 -4.10 1.36 9.24
C LEU A 86 -4.05 2.30 8.02
N ILE A 87 -2.95 3.01 7.83
CA ILE A 87 -2.78 4.00 6.75
C ILE A 87 -1.69 3.53 5.79
N ALA A 88 -2.02 3.34 4.52
CA ALA A 88 -1.11 3.00 3.44
C ALA A 88 -0.61 4.28 2.74
N ASP A 89 0.70 4.49 2.77
CA ASP A 89 1.40 5.51 2.00
C ASP A 89 2.02 4.85 0.76
N VAL A 90 1.38 5.07 -0.39
CA VAL A 90 1.72 4.39 -1.65
C VAL A 90 2.53 5.34 -2.50
N SER A 91 3.81 5.01 -2.73
CA SER A 91 4.71 5.87 -3.51
C SER A 91 4.60 5.64 -5.01
N ASP A 92 4.40 4.39 -5.43
CA ASP A 92 4.12 4.04 -6.83
C ASP A 92 2.82 3.23 -6.95
N PRO A 93 1.68 3.88 -7.28
CA PRO A 93 0.41 3.21 -7.47
C PRO A 93 0.43 2.12 -8.55
N LYS A 94 1.36 2.14 -9.51
CA LYS A 94 1.46 1.09 -10.54
C LYS A 94 1.89 -0.26 -9.97
N LEU A 95 2.51 -0.24 -8.79
CA LEU A 95 2.93 -1.43 -8.05
C LEU A 95 1.82 -2.00 -7.16
N LEU A 96 0.61 -1.44 -7.25
CA LEU A 96 -0.59 -1.99 -6.62
C LEU A 96 -1.34 -2.93 -7.57
N PRO A 97 -2.23 -3.78 -7.04
CA PRO A 97 -3.01 -4.68 -7.86
C PRO A 97 -3.89 -3.91 -8.86
N ARG A 98 -4.14 -4.52 -10.02
CA ARG A 98 -4.87 -3.89 -11.15
C ARG A 98 -4.29 -2.52 -11.57
N GLY A 99 -2.99 -2.29 -11.31
CA GLY A 99 -2.28 -1.04 -11.62
C GLY A 99 -2.74 0.17 -10.80
N GLY A 100 -3.24 -0.06 -9.57
CA GLY A 100 -3.62 0.99 -8.63
C GLY A 100 -4.93 1.71 -8.94
N LYS A 101 -5.70 1.25 -9.94
CA LYS A 101 -6.98 1.84 -10.33
C LYS A 101 -8.05 1.86 -9.22
N ARG A 102 -7.88 1.03 -8.18
CA ARG A 102 -8.79 0.91 -7.03
C ARG A 102 -8.09 1.28 -5.71
N GLY A 103 -6.95 1.96 -5.79
CA GLY A 103 -6.12 2.25 -4.63
C GLY A 103 -5.52 0.99 -3.98
N PHE A 104 -5.17 1.10 -2.71
CA PHE A 104 -4.61 0.03 -1.89
C PHE A 104 -5.71 -0.95 -1.45
N PRO A 105 -5.44 -2.27 -1.42
CA PRO A 105 -6.38 -3.26 -0.90
C PRO A 105 -6.85 -2.93 0.51
N HIS A 106 -8.12 -2.52 0.66
CA HIS A 106 -8.57 -1.97 1.93
C HIS A 106 -9.60 -2.79 2.70
N TRP A 107 -10.45 -3.56 2.01
CA TRP A 107 -11.54 -4.35 2.60
C TRP A 107 -12.33 -3.59 3.70
N GLY A 108 -12.47 -2.27 3.56
CA GLY A 108 -13.13 -1.38 4.52
C GLY A 108 -12.34 -0.98 5.77
N SER A 109 -11.11 -1.45 5.96
CA SER A 109 -10.30 -1.16 7.17
C SER A 109 -9.08 -0.29 6.90
N TRP A 110 -8.44 -0.43 5.74
CA TRP A 110 -7.28 0.40 5.40
C TRP A 110 -7.69 1.74 4.82
N ILE A 111 -6.89 2.75 5.13
CA ILE A 111 -6.98 4.09 4.58
C ILE A 111 -5.76 4.28 3.67
N GLN A 112 -5.91 4.94 2.53
CA GLN A 112 -4.79 5.31 1.68
C GLN A 112 -4.54 6.82 1.74
N ILE A 113 -3.26 7.23 1.78
CA ILE A 113 -2.86 8.63 1.58
C ILE A 113 -3.17 9.04 0.13
N ASN A 114 -3.94 10.11 -0.03
CA ASN A 114 -4.41 10.58 -1.33
C ASN A 114 -3.51 11.70 -1.88
N ASP A 115 -2.40 11.31 -2.52
CA ASP A 115 -1.50 12.28 -3.17
C ASP A 115 -2.18 13.03 -4.32
N GLN A 116 -3.12 12.40 -5.03
CA GLN A 116 -3.88 13.06 -6.09
C GLN A 116 -4.71 14.24 -5.58
N PHE A 117 -5.17 14.18 -4.32
CA PHE A 117 -5.85 15.30 -3.66
C PHE A 117 -4.91 16.52 -3.59
N ARG A 118 -3.73 16.32 -3.00
CA ARG A 118 -2.71 17.37 -2.86
C ARG A 118 -2.32 17.94 -4.22
N ASP A 119 -2.02 17.06 -5.19
CA ASP A 119 -1.50 17.47 -6.48
C ASP A 119 -2.55 18.23 -7.31
N SER A 120 -3.80 17.79 -7.31
CA SER A 120 -4.90 18.48 -8.01
C SER A 120 -5.19 19.85 -7.41
N LEU A 121 -5.22 19.94 -6.08
CA LEU A 121 -5.47 21.20 -5.39
C LEU A 121 -4.30 22.18 -5.61
N THR A 122 -3.06 21.69 -5.54
CA THR A 122 -1.86 22.50 -5.77
C THR A 122 -1.83 23.05 -7.19
N ALA A 123 -2.10 22.20 -8.19
CA ALA A 123 -2.17 22.62 -9.59
C ALA A 123 -3.27 23.66 -9.83
N PHE A 124 -4.45 23.47 -9.22
CA PHE A 124 -5.56 24.43 -9.32
C PHE A 124 -5.21 25.78 -8.70
N VAL A 125 -4.65 25.81 -7.49
CA VAL A 125 -4.27 27.05 -6.78
C VAL A 125 -3.16 27.81 -7.52
N LYS A 126 -2.21 27.10 -8.13
CA LYS A 126 -1.15 27.71 -8.93
C LYS A 126 -1.64 28.28 -10.26
N GLY A 127 -2.90 28.05 -10.63
CA GLY A 127 -3.43 28.43 -11.93
C GLY A 127 -2.78 27.65 -13.07
N GLU A 128 -2.29 26.43 -12.81
CA GLU A 128 -1.81 25.52 -13.85
C GLU A 128 -3.03 25.06 -14.67
N GLY A 129 -3.44 25.91 -15.61
CA GLY A 129 -4.67 25.81 -16.39
C GLY A 129 -4.70 24.59 -17.30
N ARG A 130 -5.01 23.43 -16.72
CA ARG A 130 -5.36 22.21 -17.45
C ARG A 130 -6.87 22.17 -17.63
N SER A 131 -7.32 21.88 -18.85
CA SER A 131 -8.72 21.52 -19.09
C SER A 131 -9.09 20.35 -18.15
N GLY A 132 -10.14 20.52 -17.34
CA GLY A 132 -10.54 19.54 -16.32
C GLY A 132 -9.95 19.72 -14.91
N ALA A 133 -9.20 20.79 -14.64
CA ALA A 133 -8.69 21.05 -13.27
C ALA A 133 -9.82 21.23 -12.24
N LEU A 134 -10.89 21.94 -12.61
CA LEU A 134 -12.04 22.14 -11.72
C LEU A 134 -12.80 20.83 -11.42
N SER A 135 -13.00 19.98 -12.44
CA SER A 135 -13.66 18.67 -12.23
C SER A 135 -12.78 17.74 -11.40
N ALA A 136 -11.46 17.73 -11.63
CA ALA A 136 -10.54 16.97 -10.78
C ALA A 136 -10.63 17.41 -9.31
N VAL A 137 -10.60 18.72 -9.04
CA VAL A 137 -10.77 19.26 -7.68
C VAL A 137 -12.14 18.91 -7.09
N ALA A 138 -13.22 19.01 -7.87
CA ALA A 138 -14.55 18.61 -7.41
C ALA A 138 -14.57 17.14 -6.96
N THR A 139 -14.03 16.23 -7.78
CA THR A 139 -13.87 14.81 -7.43
C THR A 139 -13.02 14.63 -6.16
N ARG A 140 -11.93 15.41 -6.01
CA ARG A 140 -11.08 15.36 -4.81
C ARG A 140 -11.83 15.78 -3.54
N LEU A 141 -12.63 16.85 -3.61
CA LEU A 141 -13.41 17.37 -2.48
C LEU A 141 -14.56 16.45 -2.07
N THR A 142 -15.12 15.67 -2.99
CA THR A 142 -16.20 14.71 -2.72
C THR A 142 -15.70 13.31 -2.35
N GLY A 143 -14.43 13.18 -1.93
CA GLY A 143 -13.90 11.92 -1.41
C GLY A 143 -13.22 11.01 -2.44
N SER A 144 -12.93 11.51 -3.65
CA SER A 144 -12.15 10.78 -4.68
C SER A 144 -12.73 9.40 -5.02
N SER A 145 -14.01 9.36 -5.39
CA SER A 145 -14.73 8.13 -5.71
C SER A 145 -14.07 7.30 -6.81
N ASP A 146 -13.46 7.96 -7.79
CA ASP A 146 -12.69 7.35 -8.87
C ASP A 146 -11.46 6.54 -8.40
N LEU A 147 -11.00 6.76 -7.17
CA LEU A 147 -9.85 6.07 -6.58
C LEU A 147 -10.26 5.13 -5.44
N LEU A 148 -11.23 5.54 -4.60
CA LEU A 148 -11.47 4.93 -3.28
C LEU A 148 -12.84 4.27 -3.10
N GLU A 149 -13.78 4.43 -4.04
CA GLU A 149 -15.15 3.90 -3.88
C GLU A 149 -15.23 2.37 -4.10
N ALA A 150 -14.27 1.80 -4.82
CA ALA A 150 -14.32 0.39 -5.19
C ALA A 150 -14.18 -0.52 -3.95
N ILE A 151 -15.25 -1.25 -3.61
CA ILE A 151 -15.19 -2.27 -2.57
C ILE A 151 -14.20 -3.37 -3.01
N TRP A 152 -13.18 -3.61 -2.18
CA TRP A 152 -12.32 -4.79 -2.31
C TRP A 152 -13.08 -6.00 -1.80
N VAL A 153 -13.90 -6.58 -2.68
CA VAL A 153 -14.40 -7.94 -2.53
C VAL A 153 -13.41 -8.83 -3.28
N GLY A 154 -12.91 -9.89 -2.64
CA GLY A 154 -12.17 -10.93 -3.36
C GLY A 154 -13.10 -11.48 -4.43
N ASP A 155 -12.62 -11.59 -5.67
CA ASP A 155 -13.38 -12.25 -6.73
C ASP A 155 -13.53 -13.73 -6.31
N GLY A 156 -14.60 -14.02 -5.58
CA GLY A 156 -15.08 -15.36 -5.36
C GLY A 156 -15.74 -15.83 -6.64
N ASP A 157 -15.14 -16.85 -7.25
CA ASP A 157 -15.66 -17.72 -8.28
C ASP A 157 -16.07 -17.09 -9.63
N GLY A 158 -15.19 -17.29 -10.61
CA GLY A 158 -15.47 -17.32 -12.04
C GLY A 158 -14.57 -18.34 -12.72
#